data_AF-A0A0B4BK86-F1
#
_entry.id   AF-A0A0B4BK86-F1
#
_cell.length_a   1.000
_cell.length_b   1.000
_cell.length_c   1.000
_cell.angle_alpha   90.00
_cell.angle_beta   90.00
_cell.angle_gamma   90.00
#
_symmetry.space_group_name_H-M   'P 1'
#
loop_
_entity.id
_entity.type
_entity.pdbx_description
1 polymer ?
#
loop_
_entity_poly.entity_id
_entity_poly.type
_entity_poly.pdbx_seq_one_letter_code
_entity_poly.pdbx_strand_id
1 'polypeptide(L)' 'MAYVSHSNTSILSNVLDRVTAFFTALGHSAAMSAAAEARFQRIEALRAKSDEELAAMNLRREDIAAYVFRDMMHL' A
#
# COMPACT_ATOMS: atom_id res chain seq x y z
N MET A 1 -32.14 20.44 40.95
CA MET A 1 -32.59 19.46 39.94
C MET A 1 -31.73 19.64 38.70
N ALA A 2 -30.56 18.99 38.63
CA ALA A 2 -29.68 19.08 37.47
C ALA A 2 -30.04 17.96 36.50
N TYR A 3 -30.76 18.28 35.42
CA TYR A 3 -30.97 17.35 34.32
C TYR A 3 -29.73 17.37 33.45
N VAL A 4 -28.85 16.38 33.63
CA VAL A 4 -27.79 16.10 32.67
C VAL A 4 -28.39 15.21 31.59
N SER A 5 -28.79 15.81 30.46
CA SER A 5 -29.24 15.06 29.29
C SER A 5 -28.02 14.48 28.58
N HIS A 6 -27.70 13.21 28.87
CA HIS A 6 -26.70 12.40 28.17
C HIS A 6 -27.43 11.34 27.33
N SER A 7 -27.89 11.67 26.12
CA SER A 7 -28.38 10.65 25.17
C SER A 7 -28.72 11.19 23.78
N ASN A 8 -27.80 11.89 23.11
CA ASN A 8 -27.94 12.13 21.66
C ASN A 8 -26.62 12.05 20.87
N THR A 9 -25.47 12.22 21.52
CA THR A 9 -24.17 12.14 20.85
C THR A 9 -23.78 10.72 20.45
N SER A 10 -24.23 9.70 21.20
CA SER A 10 -23.74 8.32 21.07
C SER A 10 -24.20 7.59 19.79
N ILE A 11 -25.38 7.91 19.25
CA ILE A 11 -25.88 7.25 18.03
C ILE A 11 -25.17 7.84 16.81
N LEU A 12 -25.01 9.16 16.77
CA LEU A 12 -24.31 9.86 15.70
C LEU A 12 -22.81 9.51 15.68
N SER A 13 -22.17 9.37 16.85
CA SER A 13 -20.77 8.93 16.94
C SER A 13 -20.59 7.49 16.48
N ASN A 14 -21.47 6.57 16.89
CA ASN A 14 -21.37 5.16 16.49
C ASN A 14 -21.55 4.95 14.98
N VAL A 15 -22.41 5.74 14.33
CA VAL A 15 -22.58 5.70 12.87
C VAL A 15 -21.35 6.30 12.17
N LEU A 16 -20.83 7.42 12.66
CA LEU A 16 -19.63 8.04 12.11
C LEU A 16 -18.42 7.12 12.23
N ASP A 17 -18.24 6.42 13.36
CA ASP A 17 -17.15 5.47 13.61
C ASP A 17 -17.22 4.25 12.66
N ARG A 18 -18.42 3.79 12.32
CA ARG A 18 -18.62 2.70 11.36
C ARG A 18 -18.24 3.13 9.93
N VAL A 19 -18.59 4.36 9.56
CA VAL A 19 -18.29 4.93 8.25
C VAL A 19 -16.79 5.19 8.11
N THR A 20 -16.15 5.79 9.12
CA THR A 20 -14.70 6.00 9.11
C THR A 20 -13.95 4.67 9.05
N ALA A 21 -14.34 3.66 9.84
CA ALA A 21 -13.72 2.34 9.79
C ALA A 21 -13.81 1.67 8.39
N PHE A 22 -14.94 1.82 7.69
CA PHE A 22 -15.10 1.32 6.33
C PHE A 22 -14.13 2.00 5.35
N PHE A 23 -14.05 3.34 5.37
CA PHE A 23 -13.14 4.07 4.49
C PHE A 23 -11.67 3.89 4.87
N THR A 24 -11.34 3.72 6.15
CA THR A 24 -9.98 3.37 6.59
C THR A 24 -9.58 1.98 6.10
N ALA A 25 -10.48 0.99 6.16
CA ALA A 25 -10.21 -0.35 5.64
C ALA A 25 -10.01 -0.36 4.11
N LEU A 26 -10.81 0.41 3.37
CA LEU A 26 -10.67 0.61 1.92
C LEU A 26 -9.38 1.37 1.55
N GLY A 27 -9.04 2.42 2.30
CA GLY A 27 -7.80 3.17 2.08
C GLY A 27 -6.57 2.30 2.35
N HIS A 28 -6.60 1.46 3.39
CA HIS A 28 -5.52 0.55 3.70
C HIS A 28 -5.34 -0.51 2.60
N SER A 29 -6.42 -1.09 2.08
CA SER A 29 -6.34 -2.07 0.98
C SER A 29 -5.87 -1.44 -0.34
N ALA A 30 -6.31 -0.21 -0.64
CA ALA A 30 -5.84 0.54 -1.80
C ALA A 30 -4.36 0.95 -1.70
N ALA A 31 -3.88 1.30 -0.51
CA ALA A 31 -2.47 1.60 -0.29
C ALA A 31 -1.59 0.35 -0.46
N MET A 32 -2.05 -0.81 0.01
CA MET A 32 -1.33 -2.07 -0.19
C MET A 32 -1.28 -2.49 -1.68
N SER A 33 -2.38 -2.33 -2.41
CA SER A 33 -2.40 -2.63 -3.85
C SER A 33 -1.53 -1.68 -4.66
N ALA A 34 -1.50 -0.39 -4.32
CA ALA A 34 -0.64 0.60 -4.96
C ALA A 34 0.86 0.24 -4.79
N ALA A 35 1.25 -0.25 -3.62
CA ALA A 35 2.64 -0.69 -3.38
C ALA A 35 3.01 -1.96 -4.16
N ALA A 36 2.06 -2.86 -4.43
CA ALA A 36 2.27 -4.02 -5.28
C ALA A 36 2.37 -3.62 -6.76
N GLU A 37 1.47 -2.75 -7.22
CA GLU A 37 1.42 -2.23 -8.58
C GLU A 37 2.71 -1.47 -8.93
N ALA A 38 3.20 -0.61 -8.05
CA ALA A 38 4.45 0.13 -8.26
C ALA A 38 5.66 -0.81 -8.45
N ARG A 39 5.70 -1.95 -7.75
CA ARG A 39 6.76 -2.95 -7.91
C ARG A 39 6.62 -3.71 -9.22
N PHE A 40 5.40 -4.06 -9.61
CA PHE A 40 5.12 -4.71 -10.88
C PHE A 40 5.57 -3.83 -12.06
N GLN A 41 5.21 -2.55 -12.03
CA GLN A 41 5.68 -1.57 -13.03
C GLN A 41 7.20 -1.45 -13.05
N ARG A 42 7.86 -1.54 -11.89
CA ARG A 42 9.33 -1.49 -11.80
C ARG A 42 9.98 -2.74 -12.41
N ILE A 43 9.38 -3.91 -12.26
CA ILE A 43 9.83 -5.15 -12.92
C ILE A 43 9.69 -5.02 -14.43
N GLU A 44 8.53 -4.56 -14.92
CA GLU A 44 8.29 -4.36 -16.35
C GLU A 44 9.26 -3.34 -16.96
N ALA A 45 9.50 -2.22 -16.26
CA ALA A 45 10.47 -1.21 -16.69
C ALA A 45 11.90 -1.76 -16.77
N LEU A 46 12.30 -2.66 -15.86
CA LEU A 46 13.60 -3.33 -15.91
C LEU A 46 13.65 -4.42 -17.00
N ARG A 47 12.55 -5.15 -17.23
CA ARG A 47 12.48 -6.18 -18.27
C ARG A 47 12.48 -5.61 -19.69
N ALA A 48 11.97 -4.39 -19.84
CA ALA A 48 11.98 -3.63 -21.09
C ALA A 48 13.38 -3.12 -21.48
N LYS A 49 14.34 -3.10 -20.56
CA LYS A 49 15.74 -2.71 -20.84
C LYS A 49 16.47 -3.76 -21.66
N SER A 50 17.47 -3.33 -22.43
CA SER A 50 18.39 -4.25 -23.11
C SER A 50 19.37 -4.88 -22.12
N ASP A 51 19.98 -5.99 -22.52
CA ASP A 51 20.96 -6.68 -21.66
C ASP A 51 22.21 -5.83 -21.40
N GLU A 52 22.57 -4.95 -22.34
CA GLU A 52 23.67 -3.97 -22.18
C GLU A 52 23.33 -2.92 -21.12
N GLU A 53 22.11 -2.42 -21.11
CA GLU A 53 21.63 -1.47 -20.09
C GLU A 53 21.54 -2.14 -18.71
N LEU A 54 21.08 -3.39 -18.66
CA LEU A 54 21.05 -4.17 -17.43
C LEU A 54 22.47 -4.42 -16.89
N ALA A 55 23.42 -4.74 -17.77
CA ALA A 55 24.83 -4.92 -17.41
C ALA A 55 25.48 -3.62 -16.91
N ALA A 56 25.13 -2.47 -17.49
CA ALA A 56 25.57 -1.16 -17.00
C ALA A 56 25.05 -0.85 -15.58
N MET A 57 23.90 -1.42 -15.20
CA MET A 57 23.35 -1.36 -13.85
C MET A 57 23.85 -2.50 -12.95
N ASN A 58 24.78 -3.33 -13.44
CA ASN A 58 25.29 -4.53 -12.77
C ASN A 58 24.17 -5.50 -12.35
N LEU A 59 23.18 -5.67 -13.22
CA LEU A 59 21.98 -6.47 -13.00
C LEU A 59 21.83 -7.51 -14.12
N ARG A 60 21.49 -8.75 -13.77
CA ARG A 60 21.13 -9.79 -14.75
C ARG A 60 19.61 -9.93 -14.85
N ARG A 61 19.10 -10.41 -15.98
CA ARG A 61 17.65 -10.58 -16.20
C ARG A 61 16.99 -11.48 -15.14
N GLU A 62 17.69 -12.53 -14.72
CA GLU A 62 17.26 -13.44 -13.67
C GLU A 62 17.21 -12.79 -12.28
N ASP A 63 18.04 -11.77 -12.03
CA ASP A 63 18.17 -11.11 -10.73
C ASP A 63 17.22 -9.92 -10.56
N ILE A 64 16.46 -9.55 -11.60
CA ILE A 64 15.51 -8.40 -11.57
C ILE A 64 14.53 -8.53 -10.40
N ALA A 65 13.97 -9.73 -10.18
CA ALA A 65 13.04 -9.96 -9.08
C ALA A 65 13.73 -9.77 -7.71
N ALA A 66 14.90 -10.37 -7.53
CA ALA A 66 15.68 -10.22 -6.29
C ALA A 66 16.04 -8.75 -6.01
N TYR A 67 16.37 -7.99 -7.06
CA TYR A 67 16.68 -6.57 -6.96
C TYR A 67 15.46 -5.72 -6.58
N VAL A 68 14.30 -5.95 -7.21
CA VAL A 68 13.07 -5.18 -6.92
C VAL A 68 12.53 -5.48 -5.51
N PHE A 69 12.61 -6.73 -5.06
CA PHE A 69 12.12 -7.15 -3.74
C PHE A 69 13.18 -7.10 -2.64
N ARG A 70 14.42 -6.67 -2.93
CA ARG A 70 15.50 -6.55 -1.94
C ARG A 70 15.06 -5.84 -0.65
N ASP A 71 14.34 -4.75 -0.82
CA ASP A 71 13.82 -3.93 0.28
C ASP A 71 12.90 -4.69 1.24
N MET A 72 12.16 -5.70 0.74
CA MET A 72 11.27 -6.53 1.56
C MET A 72 11.95 -7.77 2.14
N MET A 73 13.05 -8.24 1.54
CA MET A 73 13.79 -9.43 2.02
C MET A 73 14.68 -9.14 3.24
N HIS A 74 14.77 -7.89 3.68
CA HIS A 74 15.54 -7.49 4.86
C HIS A 74 14.72 -7.50 6.17
N LEU A 75 13.50 -8.07 6.15
CA LEU A 75 12.65 -8.31 7.33
C LEU A 75 12.98 -9.64 8.00
#